data_AF-A0A3M0XXC3-F1
#
_entry.id   AF-A0A3M0XXC3-F1
#
_cell.length_a   1.000
_cell.length_b   1.000
_cell.length_c   1.000
_cell.angle_alpha   90.00
_cell.angle_beta   90.00
_cell.angle_gamma   90.00
#
_symmetry.space_group_name_H-M   'P 1'
#
loop_
_entity.id
_entity.type
_entity.pdbx_description
1 polymer ?
#
loop_
_entity_poly.entity_id
_entity_poly.type
_entity_poly.pdbx_seq_one_letter_code
_entity_poly.pdbx_strand_id
1 'polypeptide(L)'
;MRRYSGNPFPLIVFSAIWAASVPALAQDCNGNGIPDGEEIADDPSIDCNSNGVIDSCEIAANPSLDCNSNGVLDSCEIAANPSLDCNDNGTLDECDIASGLSIDSNGNGVPDDCEILAGLYPIYD
;
A
#
# COMPACT_ATOMS: atom_id res chain seq x y z
N MET A 1 -47.50 -36.34 17.49
CA MET A 1 -47.30 -36.62 16.05
C MET A 1 -46.76 -35.39 15.36
N ARG A 2 -45.46 -35.32 15.07
CA ARG A 2 -44.90 -34.79 13.81
C ARG A 2 -43.58 -35.51 13.58
N ARG A 3 -43.44 -36.09 12.39
CA ARG A 3 -42.35 -37.00 12.01
C ARG A 3 -41.14 -36.16 11.59
N TYR A 4 -39.97 -36.45 12.16
CA TYR A 4 -38.69 -35.98 11.61
C TYR A 4 -38.22 -37.01 10.57
N SER A 5 -38.23 -36.63 9.30
CA SER A 5 -37.51 -37.34 8.22
C SER A 5 -36.07 -36.83 8.19
N GLY A 6 -35.11 -37.75 8.17
CA GLY A 6 -33.69 -37.44 8.30
C GLY A 6 -33.05 -36.76 7.09
N ASN A 7 -31.87 -36.20 7.34
CA ASN A 7 -30.70 -36.42 6.48
C ASN A 7 -29.42 -36.32 7.33
N PRO A 8 -28.35 -37.06 6.98
CA PRO A 8 -27.32 -37.49 7.91
C PRO A 8 -26.02 -36.68 7.73
N PHE A 9 -25.45 -36.19 8.81
CA PHE A 9 -24.02 -35.84 8.85
C PHE A 9 -23.33 -36.81 9.81
N PRO A 10 -22.26 -37.50 9.37
CA PRO A 10 -21.62 -38.52 10.18
C PRO A 10 -20.89 -37.87 11.35
N LEU A 11 -21.11 -38.45 12.52
CA LEU A 11 -20.38 -38.16 13.74
C LEU A 11 -18.90 -38.50 13.52
N ILE A 12 -18.05 -37.49 13.52
CA ILE A 12 -16.65 -37.64 13.95
C ILE A 12 -16.36 -36.55 14.97
N VAL A 13 -16.58 -36.95 16.21
CA VAL A 13 -15.79 -36.68 17.42
C VAL A 13 -14.61 -35.71 17.24
N PHE A 14 -14.61 -34.61 17.97
CA PHE A 14 -13.75 -34.38 19.15
C PHE A 14 -14.00 -32.95 19.67
N SER A 15 -14.34 -32.89 20.95
CA SER A 15 -13.93 -31.88 21.93
C SER A 15 -13.55 -30.49 21.40
N ALA A 16 -14.45 -29.53 21.54
CA ALA A 16 -14.25 -28.35 22.37
C ALA A 16 -15.33 -27.34 22.04
N ILE A 17 -15.81 -26.65 23.06
CA ILE A 17 -16.27 -25.28 22.94
C ILE A 17 -15.01 -24.48 22.58
N TRP A 18 -14.54 -24.57 21.35
CA TRP A 18 -13.46 -23.72 20.87
C TRP A 18 -14.13 -22.39 20.63
N ALA A 19 -13.66 -21.38 21.37
CA ALA A 19 -13.88 -20.01 20.97
C ALA A 19 -13.74 -19.94 19.45
N ALA A 20 -14.69 -19.31 18.77
CA ALA A 20 -14.40 -18.76 17.46
C ALA A 20 -13.37 -17.63 17.67
N SER A 21 -12.15 -18.01 18.06
CA SER A 21 -10.98 -17.35 17.56
C SER A 21 -11.06 -17.54 16.05
N VAL A 22 -11.71 -16.59 15.38
CA VAL A 22 -11.23 -16.17 14.07
C VAL A 22 -9.72 -16.10 14.24
N PRO A 23 -8.94 -17.00 13.62
CA PRO A 23 -7.51 -16.96 13.80
C PRO A 23 -7.09 -15.56 13.36
N ALA A 24 -6.13 -14.95 14.05
CA ALA A 24 -5.49 -13.70 13.66
C ALA A 24 -4.67 -13.86 12.34
N LEU A 25 -5.21 -14.62 11.38
CA LEU A 25 -4.54 -15.20 10.22
C LEU A 25 -5.27 -14.91 8.90
N ALA A 26 -6.42 -14.24 8.95
CA ALA A 26 -6.98 -13.53 7.81
C ALA A 26 -6.95 -12.06 8.19
N GLN A 27 -5.82 -11.40 7.95
CA GLN A 27 -5.77 -9.94 7.95
C GLN A 27 -6.83 -9.51 6.91
N ASP A 28 -7.84 -8.75 7.33
CA ASP A 28 -8.87 -8.13 6.47
C ASP A 28 -8.94 -6.68 6.93
N CYS A 29 -8.04 -5.88 6.37
CA CYS A 29 -7.82 -4.52 6.83
C CYS A 29 -8.88 -3.53 6.29
N ASN A 30 -9.47 -3.84 5.13
CA ASN A 30 -10.48 -3.01 4.49
C ASN A 30 -11.93 -3.39 4.92
N GLY A 31 -12.11 -4.52 5.61
CA GLY A 31 -13.38 -4.97 6.18
C GLY A 31 -14.39 -5.46 5.14
N ASN A 32 -13.92 -5.88 3.95
CA ASN A 32 -14.80 -6.31 2.86
C ASN A 32 -15.22 -7.80 2.99
N GLY A 33 -14.66 -8.53 3.96
CA GLY A 33 -14.95 -9.94 4.22
C GLY A 33 -14.14 -10.92 3.37
N ILE A 34 -13.17 -10.42 2.59
CA ILE A 34 -12.14 -11.17 1.88
C ILE A 34 -10.82 -10.95 2.64
N PRO A 35 -10.05 -12.00 2.97
CA PRO A 35 -8.73 -11.82 3.55
C PRO A 35 -7.78 -11.09 2.59
N ASP A 36 -6.95 -10.18 3.10
CA ASP A 36 -5.95 -9.42 2.34
C ASP A 36 -5.07 -10.36 1.49
N GLY A 37 -4.67 -11.51 2.04
CA GLY A 37 -3.86 -12.49 1.32
C GLY A 37 -4.56 -13.17 0.13
N GLU A 38 -5.90 -13.24 0.13
CA GLU A 38 -6.67 -13.68 -1.04
C GLU A 38 -6.77 -12.55 -2.07
N GLU A 39 -6.96 -11.31 -1.63
CA GLU A 39 -6.97 -10.13 -2.52
C GLU A 39 -5.62 -9.94 -3.23
N ILE A 40 -4.51 -10.05 -2.51
CA ILE A 40 -3.14 -9.95 -3.05
C ILE A 40 -2.84 -11.10 -4.02
N ALA A 41 -3.39 -12.29 -3.78
CA ALA A 41 -3.22 -13.42 -4.70
C ALA A 41 -3.96 -13.21 -6.03
N ASP A 42 -5.12 -12.56 -5.99
CA ASP A 42 -5.92 -12.22 -7.17
C ASP A 42 -5.35 -11.01 -7.92
N ASP A 43 -4.85 -10.01 -7.20
CA ASP A 43 -4.20 -8.82 -7.75
C ASP A 43 -2.93 -8.44 -6.96
N PRO A 44 -1.74 -8.93 -7.39
CA PRO A 44 -0.48 -8.58 -6.73
C PRO A 44 -0.09 -7.11 -6.83
N SER A 45 -0.78 -6.30 -7.66
CA SER A 45 -0.45 -4.88 -7.80
C SER A 45 -0.86 -4.04 -6.60
N ILE A 46 -1.70 -4.60 -5.72
CA ILE A 46 -2.19 -3.93 -4.49
C ILE A 46 -1.28 -4.16 -3.28
N ASP A 47 -0.17 -4.90 -3.42
CA ASP A 47 0.89 -5.10 -2.43
C ASP A 47 2.23 -4.94 -3.14
N CYS A 48 2.48 -3.73 -3.63
CA CYS A 48 3.59 -3.46 -4.53
C CYS A 48 4.96 -3.74 -3.88
N ASN A 49 5.03 -3.61 -2.56
CA ASN A 49 6.24 -3.79 -1.76
C ASN A 49 6.37 -5.22 -1.20
N SER A 50 5.36 -6.07 -1.46
CA SER A 50 5.29 -7.49 -1.08
C SER A 50 5.46 -7.74 0.43
N ASN A 51 4.91 -6.85 1.26
CA ASN A 51 4.96 -6.97 2.72
C ASN A 51 3.77 -7.77 3.30
N GLY A 52 2.78 -8.13 2.46
CA GLY A 52 1.60 -8.89 2.84
C GLY A 52 0.46 -8.05 3.41
N VAL A 53 0.53 -6.72 3.29
CA VAL A 53 -0.51 -5.75 3.61
C VAL A 53 -0.89 -5.04 2.31
N ILE A 54 -2.18 -4.82 2.09
CA ILE A 54 -2.63 -4.08 0.91
C ILE A 54 -2.21 -2.61 1.03
N ASP A 55 -1.71 -2.02 -0.05
CA ASP A 55 -1.28 -0.62 -0.18
C ASP A 55 -2.34 0.35 0.40
N SER A 56 -3.62 0.15 0.08
CA SER A 56 -4.72 0.98 0.60
C SER A 56 -4.83 0.98 2.14
N CYS A 57 -4.46 -0.13 2.78
CA CYS A 57 -4.44 -0.25 4.24
C CYS A 57 -3.18 0.34 4.85
N GLU A 58 -2.06 0.29 4.14
CA GLU A 58 -0.85 1.03 4.51
C GLU A 58 -1.11 2.53 4.49
N ILE A 59 -1.73 3.05 3.42
CA ILE A 59 -2.12 4.46 3.28
C ILE A 59 -3.13 4.85 4.37
N ALA A 60 -4.11 3.99 4.68
CA ALA A 60 -5.07 4.27 5.75
C ALA A 60 -4.41 4.34 7.13
N ALA A 61 -3.38 3.52 7.38
CA ALA A 61 -2.63 3.53 8.64
C ALA A 61 -1.64 4.70 8.71
N ASN A 62 -1.03 5.06 7.58
CA ASN A 62 -0.12 6.19 7.44
C ASN A 62 -0.34 6.93 6.10
N PRO A 63 -1.17 7.99 6.11
CA PRO A 63 -1.42 8.79 4.91
C PRO A 63 -0.18 9.50 4.36
N SER A 64 0.93 9.57 5.11
CA SER A 64 2.18 10.14 4.61
C SER A 64 2.91 9.24 3.62
N LEU A 65 2.43 8.02 3.36
CA LEU A 65 2.99 7.11 2.37
C LEU A 65 2.41 7.32 0.96
N ASP A 66 1.39 8.18 0.82
CA ASP A 66 0.76 8.59 -0.43
C ASP A 66 0.64 10.12 -0.39
N CYS A 67 1.79 10.78 -0.54
CA CYS A 67 1.90 12.20 -0.27
C CYS A 67 1.14 13.06 -1.30
N ASN A 68 0.93 12.54 -2.51
CA ASN A 68 0.15 13.18 -3.57
C ASN A 68 -1.34 12.76 -3.58
N SER A 69 -1.73 11.83 -2.69
CA SER A 69 -3.10 11.34 -2.50
C SER A 69 -3.71 10.70 -3.75
N ASN A 70 -2.90 10.02 -4.56
CA ASN A 70 -3.34 9.34 -5.77
C ASN A 70 -3.80 7.88 -5.53
N GLY A 71 -3.62 7.36 -4.31
CA GLY A 71 -4.00 6.01 -3.90
C GLY A 71 -2.92 4.94 -4.14
N VAL A 72 -1.71 5.33 -4.55
CA VAL A 72 -0.54 4.47 -4.73
C VAL A 72 0.50 4.88 -3.70
N LEU A 73 1.26 3.93 -3.14
CA LEU A 73 2.35 4.32 -2.23
C LEU A 73 3.46 5.03 -3.02
N ASP A 74 4.03 6.08 -2.43
CA ASP A 74 5.19 6.79 -2.94
C ASP A 74 6.33 5.79 -3.28
N SER A 75 6.53 4.78 -2.43
CA SER A 75 7.52 3.72 -2.67
C SER A 75 7.23 2.86 -3.90
N CYS A 76 5.96 2.61 -4.25
CA CYS A 76 5.59 1.93 -5.49
C CYS A 76 5.88 2.82 -6.70
N GLU A 77 5.56 4.12 -6.60
CA GLU A 77 5.79 5.08 -7.66
C GLU A 77 7.28 5.22 -7.98
N ILE A 78 8.11 5.34 -6.94
CA ILE A 78 9.58 5.40 -7.05
C ILE A 78 10.13 4.09 -7.63
N ALA A 79 9.60 2.93 -7.21
CA ALA A 79 10.01 1.64 -7.79
C ALA A 79 9.67 1.54 -9.28
N ALA A 80 8.54 2.10 -9.71
CA ALA A 80 8.13 2.14 -11.11
C ALA A 80 8.90 3.19 -11.93
N ASN A 81 9.23 4.33 -11.32
CA ASN A 81 10.03 5.39 -11.90
C ASN A 81 10.99 6.02 -10.87
N PRO A 82 12.24 5.51 -10.78
CA PRO A 82 13.23 6.06 -9.85
C PRO A 82 13.60 7.52 -10.09
N SER A 83 13.24 8.10 -11.25
CA SER A 83 13.48 9.52 -11.51
C SER A 83 12.55 10.44 -10.72
N LEU A 84 11.59 9.91 -9.96
CA LEU A 84 10.68 10.67 -9.12
C LEU A 84 11.22 10.89 -7.69
N ASP A 85 12.37 10.31 -7.35
CA ASP A 85 13.08 10.51 -6.07
C ASP A 85 14.56 10.69 -6.39
N CYS A 86 14.92 11.89 -6.87
CA CYS A 86 16.25 12.11 -7.39
C CYS A 86 17.34 12.10 -6.30
N ASN A 87 16.93 12.34 -5.04
CA ASN A 87 17.81 12.46 -3.89
C ASN A 87 17.88 11.16 -3.07
N ASP A 88 17.21 10.10 -3.54
CA ASP A 88 17.12 8.76 -2.95
C ASP A 88 16.67 8.78 -1.47
N ASN A 89 15.78 9.72 -1.09
CA ASN A 89 15.31 9.85 0.29
C ASN A 89 14.04 9.04 0.61
N GLY A 90 13.43 8.44 -0.42
CA GLY A 90 12.20 7.63 -0.33
C GLY A 90 10.90 8.43 -0.40
N THR A 91 10.96 9.72 -0.72
CA THR A 91 9.83 10.64 -0.89
C THR A 91 9.83 11.15 -2.33
N LEU A 92 8.64 11.33 -2.91
CA LEU A 92 8.55 11.90 -4.25
C LEU A 92 9.09 13.35 -4.28
N ASP A 93 9.80 13.69 -5.34
CA ASP A 93 10.33 15.02 -5.63
C ASP A 93 9.25 16.11 -5.49
N GLU A 94 8.03 15.85 -5.98
CA GLU A 94 6.90 16.78 -5.86
C GLU A 94 6.48 17.02 -4.40
N CYS A 95 6.64 16.02 -3.54
CA CYS A 95 6.29 16.08 -2.13
C CYS A 95 7.40 16.72 -1.30
N ASP A 96 8.66 16.53 -1.69
CA ASP A 96 9.77 17.31 -1.15
C ASP A 96 9.62 18.81 -1.47
N ILE A 97 9.19 19.16 -2.69
CA ILE A 97 8.90 20.55 -3.08
C ILE A 97 7.72 21.09 -2.27
N ALA A 98 6.61 20.35 -2.19
CA ALA A 98 5.41 20.77 -1.47
C ALA A 98 5.64 20.95 0.04
N SER A 99 6.52 20.15 0.64
CA SER A 99 6.90 20.23 2.05
C SER A 99 7.99 21.28 2.33
N GLY A 100 8.60 21.85 1.28
CA GLY A 100 9.69 22.81 1.38
C GLY A 100 11.03 22.20 1.79
N LEU A 101 11.19 20.88 1.63
CA LEU A 101 12.46 20.18 1.79
C LEU A 101 13.36 20.36 0.55
N SER A 102 12.74 20.55 -0.61
CA SER A 102 13.40 20.80 -1.90
C SER A 102 12.98 22.16 -2.48
N ILE A 103 13.91 22.80 -3.19
CA ILE A 103 13.65 24.06 -3.91
C ILE A 103 13.35 23.73 -5.37
N ASP A 104 12.28 24.30 -5.91
CA ASP A 104 12.00 24.35 -7.36
C ASP A 104 11.83 25.82 -7.74
N SER A 105 12.93 26.45 -8.15
CA SER A 105 12.96 27.90 -8.42
C SER A 105 12.25 28.24 -9.74
N ASN A 106 12.20 27.30 -10.68
CA ASN A 106 11.69 27.52 -12.03
C ASN A 106 10.24 27.04 -12.23
N GLY A 107 9.71 26.28 -11.27
CA GLY A 107 8.33 25.80 -11.21
C GLY A 107 8.04 24.66 -12.18
N ASN A 108 9.03 23.85 -12.55
CA ASN A 108 8.86 22.74 -13.50
C ASN A 108 8.52 21.40 -12.84
N GLY A 109 8.44 21.35 -11.50
CA GLY A 109 8.13 20.14 -10.74
C GLY A 109 9.32 19.21 -10.50
N VAL A 110 10.53 19.63 -10.82
CA VAL A 110 11.79 18.92 -10.54
C VAL A 110 12.62 19.78 -9.59
N PRO A 111 13.09 19.26 -8.45
CA PRO A 111 13.95 20.02 -7.55
C PRO A 111 15.22 20.52 -8.23
N ASP A 112 15.62 21.75 -7.91
CA ASP A 112 16.84 22.40 -8.42
C ASP A 112 18.08 21.50 -8.21
N ASP A 113 18.16 20.80 -7.08
CA ASP A 113 19.25 19.86 -6.77
C ASP A 113 19.28 18.66 -7.74
N CYS A 114 18.11 18.18 -8.20
CA CYS A 114 18.00 17.15 -9.23
C CYS A 114 18.42 17.67 -10.62
N GLU A 115 18.05 18.91 -10.93
CA GLU A 115 18.36 19.55 -12.21
C GLU A 115 19.86 19.80 -12.37
N ILE A 116 20.56 20.14 -11.27
CA ILE A 116 22.01 20.28 -11.24
C ILE A 116 22.69 18.94 -11.59
N LEU A 117 22.18 17.82 -11.07
CA LEU A 117 22.70 16.48 -11.37
C LEU A 117 22.48 16.08 -12.84
N ALA A 118 21.38 16.51 -13.44
CA ALA A 118 21.05 16.25 -14.84
C ALA A 118 21.76 17.19 -15.83
N GLY A 119 22.47 18.22 -15.35
CA GLY A 119 23.07 19.25 -16.20
C GLY A 119 22.03 20.11 -16.93
N LEU A 120 20.82 20.18 -16.39
CA LEU A 120 19.67 20.88 -16.97
C LEU A 120 19.48 22.29 -16.41
N TYR A 121 20.18 22.65 -15.34
CA TYR A 121 20.13 24.00 -14.79
C TYR A 121 20.67 25.02 -15.81
N PRO A 122 19.84 25.94 -16.35
CA PRO A 122 20.39 27.10 -17.03
C PRO A 122 21.18 27.88 -15.98
N ILE A 123 22.46 28.11 -16.27
CA ILE A 123 23.30 29.01 -15.49
C ILE A 123 22.59 30.38 -15.48
N TYR A 124 21.88 30.71 -14.40
CA TYR A 124 21.52 32.09 -14.11
C TYR A 124 22.86 32.81 -13.81
N ASP A 125 23.35 33.53 -14.83
CA ASP A 125 24.41 34.54 -14.72
C ASP A 125 23.92 35.75 -13.90
#